data_AF-A0A2E4KVW6-F1
#
_entry.id   AF-A0A2E4KVW6-F1
#
_cell.length_a   1.000
_cell.length_b   1.000
_cell.length_c   1.000
_cell.angle_alpha   90.00
_cell.angle_beta   90.00
_cell.angle_gamma   90.00
#
_symmetry.space_group_name_H-M   'P 1'
#
loop_
_entity.id
_entity.type
_entity.pdbx_description
1 polymer ?
#
loop_
_entity_poly.entity_id
_entity_poly.type
_entity_poly.pdbx_seq_one_letter_code
_entity_poly.pdbx_strand_id
1 'polypeptide(L)'
;MNIQKTLAGALVVGAMVVAPFAANAQNKPVDITFGGKATAQVKHKGKIITIQRVQDNGNNVDASFAKTSRPCPPFCIQPISLAPGVETIGENEMIDYLEQMSAGDDSVMVIDSRTPNWVERGQIPGAINLPWTKLNTAKG
;
A
#
# COMPACT_ATOMS: atom_id res chain seq x y z
N MET A 1 -37.39 64.26 -8.90
CA MET A 1 -36.05 64.91 -8.80
C MET A 1 -35.51 64.53 -7.42
N ASN A 2 -34.58 63.61 -7.19
CA ASN A 2 -33.59 62.94 -8.00
C ASN A 2 -33.36 61.50 -7.50
N ILE A 3 -33.01 60.66 -8.46
CA ILE A 3 -32.48 59.30 -8.35
C ILE A 3 -31.01 59.34 -7.88
N GLN A 4 -30.58 58.40 -7.04
CA GLN A 4 -29.21 57.85 -7.01
C GLN A 4 -29.20 56.56 -6.14
N LYS A 5 -29.26 55.37 -6.77
CA LYS A 5 -28.15 54.49 -7.23
C LYS A 5 -27.52 53.62 -6.12
N THR A 6 -27.92 52.34 -6.13
CA THR A 6 -27.10 51.10 -6.00
C THR A 6 -25.89 51.06 -5.07
N LEU A 7 -25.82 50.03 -4.22
CA LEU A 7 -24.87 48.92 -4.45
C LEU A 7 -25.35 47.65 -3.75
N ALA A 8 -25.55 46.60 -4.56
CA ALA A 8 -25.79 45.24 -4.11
C ALA A 8 -24.47 44.63 -3.62
N GLY A 9 -24.46 44.12 -2.39
CA GLY A 9 -23.39 43.29 -1.85
C GLY A 9 -23.97 41.93 -1.46
N ALA A 10 -24.29 41.10 -2.46
CA ALA A 10 -24.65 39.71 -2.22
C ALA A 10 -23.39 38.94 -1.82
N LEU A 11 -23.22 38.69 -0.52
CA LEU A 11 -22.25 37.73 -0.02
C LEU A 11 -22.72 36.33 -0.45
N VAL A 12 -22.19 35.83 -1.56
CA VAL A 12 -22.30 34.42 -1.92
C VAL A 12 -21.38 33.66 -0.97
N VAL A 13 -21.91 33.25 0.18
CA VAL A 13 -21.29 32.20 0.99
C VAL A 13 -21.39 30.93 0.17
N GLY A 14 -20.33 30.65 -0.59
CA GLY A 14 -20.16 29.40 -1.30
C GLY A 14 -20.14 28.28 -0.28
N ALA A 15 -21.30 27.64 -0.07
CA ALA A 15 -21.39 26.39 0.63
C ALA A 15 -20.49 25.40 -0.12
N MET A 16 -19.32 25.10 0.46
CA MET A 16 -18.55 23.92 0.09
C MET A 16 -19.46 22.73 0.33
N VAL A 17 -20.07 22.25 -0.75
CA VAL A 17 -20.73 20.95 -0.78
C VAL A 17 -19.63 19.94 -0.55
N VAL A 18 -19.43 19.55 0.70
CA VAL A 18 -18.74 18.31 1.03
C VAL A 18 -19.62 17.23 0.45
N ALA A 19 -19.31 16.80 -0.77
CA ALA A 19 -19.96 15.64 -1.35
C ALA A 19 -19.71 14.48 -0.38
N PRO A 20 -20.76 13.86 0.20
CA PRO A 20 -20.56 12.63 0.94
C PRO A 20 -20.02 11.63 -0.07
N PHE A 21 -18.82 11.11 0.17
CA PHE A 21 -18.33 9.90 -0.48
C PHE A 21 -19.22 8.72 -0.03
N ALA A 22 -20.46 8.70 -0.49
CA ALA A 22 -21.30 7.52 -0.49
C ALA A 22 -20.93 6.72 -1.74
N ALA A 23 -19.74 6.12 -1.73
CA ALA A 23 -19.43 5.03 -2.63
C ALA A 23 -20.38 3.88 -2.25
N ASN A 24 -21.44 3.72 -3.04
CA ASN A 24 -22.36 2.61 -2.93
C ASN A 24 -21.60 1.31 -3.25
N ALA A 25 -21.15 0.61 -2.22
CA ALA A 25 -20.67 -0.76 -2.32
C ALA A 25 -21.86 -1.71 -2.52
N GLN A 26 -22.37 -1.77 -3.76
CA GLN A 26 -23.35 -2.79 -4.19
C GLN A 26 -22.64 -3.96 -4.89
N ASN A 27 -22.05 -4.84 -4.08
CA ASN A 27 -21.79 -6.28 -4.30
C ASN A 27 -20.98 -6.79 -3.07
N LYS A 28 -21.38 -7.87 -2.38
CA LYS A 28 -20.71 -8.33 -1.13
C LYS A 28 -20.33 -9.82 -1.13
N PRO A 29 -19.24 -10.25 -0.44
CA PRO A 29 -18.17 -9.43 0.14
C PRO A 29 -16.77 -9.78 -0.40
N VAL A 30 -15.99 -8.78 -0.82
CA VAL A 30 -14.53 -8.93 -0.87
C VAL A 30 -13.98 -8.55 0.50
N ASP A 31 -13.87 -9.55 1.36
CA ASP A 31 -13.02 -9.50 2.53
C ASP A 31 -12.60 -10.94 2.81
N ILE A 32 -11.30 -11.26 2.74
CA ILE A 32 -10.84 -12.63 3.02
C ILE A 32 -9.81 -12.53 4.13
N THR A 33 -10.32 -12.42 5.36
CA THR A 33 -9.54 -12.50 6.58
C THR A 33 -10.26 -13.39 7.59
N PHE A 34 -9.55 -14.41 8.10
CA PHE A 34 -9.90 -15.03 9.37
C PHE A 34 -8.81 -14.63 10.36
N GLY A 35 -9.14 -13.74 11.30
CA GLY A 35 -8.19 -13.23 12.30
C GLY A 35 -7.13 -12.24 11.79
N GLY A 36 -7.28 -11.68 10.58
CA GLY A 36 -6.36 -10.70 9.96
C GLY A 36 -6.99 -9.34 9.66
N LYS A 37 -6.25 -8.44 9.01
CA LYS A 37 -6.72 -7.08 8.67
C LYS A 37 -7.29 -6.99 7.26
N ALA A 38 -8.52 -6.50 7.11
CA ALA A 38 -9.15 -6.27 5.82
C ALA A 38 -8.56 -5.07 5.06
N THR A 39 -8.12 -4.06 5.82
CA THR A 39 -7.50 -2.83 5.33
C THR A 39 -6.39 -2.39 6.27
N ALA A 40 -5.43 -1.62 5.75
CA ALA A 40 -4.39 -0.98 6.54
C ALA A 40 -4.05 0.39 5.97
N GLN A 41 -3.73 1.35 6.84
CA GLN A 41 -3.29 2.69 6.43
C GLN A 41 -1.79 2.83 6.63
N VAL A 42 -1.07 3.07 5.54
CA VAL A 42 0.40 3.14 5.58
C VAL A 42 0.91 4.42 4.94
N LYS A 43 2.01 4.96 5.48
CA LYS A 43 2.69 6.14 4.97
C LYS A 43 3.66 5.73 3.86
N HIS A 44 3.38 6.16 2.64
CA HIS A 44 4.24 5.96 1.48
C HIS A 44 4.61 7.31 0.84
N LYS A 45 5.91 7.61 0.76
CA LYS A 45 6.42 8.87 0.17
C LYS A 45 5.74 10.13 0.73
N GLY A 46 5.52 10.14 2.04
CA GLY A 46 4.88 11.26 2.76
C GLY A 46 3.35 11.31 2.67
N LYS A 47 2.70 10.41 1.93
CA LYS A 47 1.24 10.32 1.81
C LYS A 47 0.72 9.08 2.52
N ILE A 48 -0.45 9.19 3.14
CA ILE A 48 -1.17 8.01 3.63
C ILE A 48 -1.87 7.34 2.45
N ILE A 49 -1.70 6.04 2.33
CA ILE A 49 -2.39 5.20 1.36
C ILE A 49 -3.11 4.06 2.10
N THR A 50 -4.14 3.52 1.46
CA THR A 50 -4.88 2.36 1.98
C THR A 50 -4.47 1.10 1.24
N ILE A 51 -3.98 0.11 1.97
CA ILE A 51 -3.83 -1.25 1.49
C ILE A 51 -5.18 -1.95 1.69
N GLN A 52 -5.75 -2.46 0.61
CA GLN A 52 -7.01 -3.22 0.63
C GLN A 52 -7.13 -4.06 -0.64
N ARG A 53 -8.00 -5.08 -0.60
CA ARG A 53 -8.39 -5.79 -1.82
C ARG A 53 -9.37 -4.95 -2.65
N VAL A 54 -9.29 -5.10 -3.98
CA VAL A 54 -10.26 -4.52 -4.91
C VAL A 54 -11.60 -5.22 -4.69
N GLN A 55 -12.64 -4.45 -4.39
CA GLN A 55 -13.96 -4.96 -3.98
C GLN A 55 -14.84 -5.48 -5.12
N ASP A 56 -14.23 -5.76 -6.28
CA ASP A 56 -14.90 -6.23 -7.47
C ASP A 56 -14.60 -7.71 -7.70
N ASN A 57 -15.65 -8.54 -7.70
CA ASN A 57 -15.55 -9.99 -7.90
C ASN A 57 -15.10 -10.35 -9.33
N GLY A 58 -15.15 -9.42 -10.28
CA GLY A 58 -14.62 -9.58 -11.64
C GLY A 58 -13.16 -9.12 -11.79
N ASN A 59 -12.55 -8.58 -10.73
CA ASN A 59 -11.19 -8.05 -10.80
C ASN A 59 -10.15 -9.16 -10.98
N ASN A 60 -9.21 -8.94 -11.89
CA ASN A 60 -8.08 -9.84 -12.12
C ASN A 60 -6.78 -9.27 -11.55
N VAL A 61 -5.82 -10.16 -11.25
CA VAL A 61 -4.44 -9.74 -10.96
C VAL A 61 -3.81 -9.14 -12.23
N ASP A 62 -2.84 -8.24 -12.04
CA ASP A 62 -2.07 -7.71 -13.18
C ASP A 62 -1.43 -8.85 -13.98
N ALA A 63 -1.47 -8.75 -15.31
CA ALA A 63 -1.01 -9.81 -16.21
C ALA A 63 0.46 -10.22 -15.98
N SER A 64 1.28 -9.31 -15.45
CA SER A 64 2.67 -9.57 -15.06
C SER A 64 2.80 -10.66 -13.99
N PHE A 65 1.76 -10.87 -13.19
CA PHE A 65 1.68 -11.90 -12.14
C PHE A 65 0.89 -13.15 -12.56
N ALA A 66 0.31 -13.19 -13.77
CA ALA A 66 -0.51 -14.32 -14.20
C ALA A 66 0.28 -15.60 -14.55
N LYS A 67 1.59 -15.50 -14.78
CA LYS A 67 2.43 -16.67 -15.14
C LYS A 67 2.77 -17.53 -13.93
N THR A 68 2.16 -18.70 -13.83
CA THR A 68 2.34 -19.67 -12.72
C THR A 68 3.43 -20.72 -12.95
N SER A 69 3.86 -20.95 -14.19
CA SER A 69 4.79 -22.02 -14.58
C SER A 69 6.26 -21.57 -14.68
N ARG A 70 6.73 -20.75 -13.73
CA ARG A 70 8.13 -20.31 -13.74
C ARG A 70 9.05 -21.46 -13.29
N PRO A 71 10.04 -21.87 -14.10
CA PRO A 71 10.90 -22.99 -13.76
C PRO A 71 11.80 -22.68 -12.56
N CYS A 72 12.08 -23.71 -11.76
CA CYS A 72 13.14 -23.71 -10.76
C CYS A 72 14.41 -24.29 -11.41
N PRO A 73 15.59 -23.66 -11.25
CA PRO A 73 15.86 -22.34 -10.65
C PRO A 73 15.54 -21.16 -11.59
N PRO A 74 15.40 -19.91 -11.08
CA PRO A 74 15.61 -19.49 -9.68
C PRO A 74 14.33 -19.43 -8.82
N PHE A 75 13.15 -19.74 -9.37
CA PHE A 75 11.85 -19.53 -8.70
C PHE A 75 11.41 -20.71 -7.82
N CYS A 76 12.35 -21.35 -7.13
CA CYS A 76 12.07 -22.51 -6.29
C CYS A 76 11.31 -22.09 -5.02
N ILE A 77 10.26 -22.83 -4.65
CA ILE A 77 9.59 -22.65 -3.35
C ILE A 77 10.58 -22.90 -2.21
N GLN A 78 10.48 -22.12 -1.13
CA GLN A 78 11.37 -22.20 0.03
C GLN A 78 10.59 -22.68 1.26
N PRO A 79 11.23 -23.33 2.24
CA PRO A 79 10.61 -23.66 3.52
C PRO A 79 10.16 -22.40 4.27
N ILE A 80 9.10 -22.52 5.08
CA ILE A 80 8.64 -21.40 5.92
C ILE A 80 9.69 -21.01 6.97
N SER A 81 10.51 -21.94 7.47
CA SER A 81 11.62 -21.66 8.38
C SER A 81 12.92 -21.59 7.59
N LEU A 82 13.47 -20.40 7.41
CA LEU A 82 14.61 -20.18 6.53
C LEU A 82 15.95 -20.54 7.20
N ALA A 83 16.19 -20.09 8.43
CA ALA A 83 17.43 -20.31 9.17
C ALA A 83 17.25 -20.05 10.68
N PRO A 84 18.08 -20.65 11.56
CA PRO A 84 18.09 -20.30 12.98
C PRO A 84 18.37 -18.81 13.21
N GLY A 85 17.63 -18.18 14.12
CA GLY A 85 17.75 -16.74 14.42
C GLY A 85 17.11 -15.81 13.39
N VAL A 86 16.45 -16.36 12.35
CA VAL A 86 15.66 -15.58 11.39
C VAL A 86 14.19 -15.93 11.59
N GLU A 87 13.43 -14.99 12.14
CA GLU A 87 11.98 -15.08 12.15
C GLU A 87 11.44 -14.91 10.73
N THR A 88 10.50 -15.76 10.35
CA THR A 88 9.81 -15.67 9.08
C THR A 88 8.37 -15.23 9.32
N ILE A 89 7.91 -14.31 8.49
CA ILE A 89 6.64 -13.61 8.66
C ILE A 89 5.72 -13.83 7.47
N GLY A 90 4.41 -13.79 7.72
CA GLY A 90 3.38 -13.84 6.69
C GLY A 90 2.94 -12.46 6.23
N GLU A 91 1.84 -12.44 5.46
CA GLU A 91 1.26 -11.21 4.92
C GLU A 91 0.71 -10.29 6.03
N ASN A 92 0.03 -10.84 7.05
CA ASN A 92 -0.57 -10.04 8.11
C ASN A 92 0.50 -9.36 8.98
N GLU A 93 1.53 -10.09 9.39
CA GLU A 93 2.62 -9.53 10.21
C GLU A 93 3.40 -8.48 9.42
N MET A 94 3.58 -8.69 8.11
CA MET A 94 4.16 -7.68 7.21
C MET A 94 3.33 -6.38 7.21
N ILE A 95 2.00 -6.48 7.16
CA ILE A 95 1.10 -5.32 7.24
C ILE A 95 1.20 -4.63 8.61
N ASP A 96 1.26 -5.39 9.71
CA ASP A 96 1.44 -4.84 11.06
C ASP A 96 2.70 -4.00 11.17
N TYR A 97 3.83 -4.49 10.66
CA TYR A 97 5.08 -3.72 10.65
C TYR A 97 4.99 -2.44 9.83
N LEU A 98 4.27 -2.45 8.70
CA LEU A 98 4.05 -1.23 7.91
C LEU A 98 3.22 -0.19 8.67
N GLU A 99 2.21 -0.61 9.42
CA GLU A 99 1.40 0.29 10.25
C GLU A 99 2.23 0.86 11.40
N GLN A 100 3.04 0.05 12.08
CA GLN A 100 3.95 0.50 13.14
C GLN A 100 4.94 1.55 12.62
N MET A 101 5.61 1.28 11.50
CA MET A 101 6.49 2.25 10.84
C MET A 101 5.76 3.55 10.48
N SER A 102 4.52 3.44 10.02
CA SER A 102 3.70 4.59 9.64
C SER A 102 3.24 5.42 10.83
N ALA A 103 3.04 4.78 11.98
CA ALA A 103 2.73 5.40 13.26
C ALA A 103 3.95 6.07 13.92
N GLY A 104 5.15 5.87 13.38
CA GLY A 104 6.38 6.52 13.83
C GLY A 104 7.30 5.63 14.67
N ASP A 105 7.10 4.31 14.67
CA ASP A 105 8.07 3.38 15.25
C ASP A 105 9.34 3.36 14.40
N ASP A 106 10.43 3.87 14.97
CA ASP A 106 11.75 3.94 14.32
C ASP A 106 12.61 2.70 14.54
N SER A 107 12.12 1.72 15.32
CA SER A 107 12.79 0.43 15.53
C SER A 107 12.52 -0.58 14.40
N VAL A 108 11.56 -0.28 13.53
CA VAL A 108 11.13 -1.16 12.42
C VAL A 108 11.56 -0.57 11.08
N MET A 109 12.15 -1.40 10.22
CA MET A 109 12.50 -1.03 8.85
C MET A 109 12.21 -2.16 7.87
N VAL A 110 11.42 -1.85 6.84
CA VAL A 110 11.12 -2.77 5.74
C VAL A 110 12.04 -2.48 4.57
N ILE A 111 12.79 -3.51 4.14
CA ILE A 111 13.76 -3.43 3.07
C ILE A 111 13.37 -4.33 1.91
N ASP A 112 13.27 -3.75 0.71
CA ASP A 112 13.29 -4.53 -0.52
C ASP A 112 14.72 -4.69 -1.01
N SER A 113 15.24 -5.92 -0.93
CA SER A 113 16.62 -6.25 -1.27
C SER A 113 16.84 -6.57 -2.75
N ARG A 114 15.81 -6.45 -3.60
CA ARG A 114 15.93 -6.63 -5.05
C ARG A 114 16.74 -5.49 -5.67
N THR A 115 17.21 -5.68 -6.90
CA THR A 115 17.89 -4.62 -7.65
C THR A 115 16.89 -3.52 -8.08
N PRO A 116 17.33 -2.27 -8.30
CA PRO A 116 16.42 -1.13 -8.52
C PRO A 116 15.44 -1.32 -9.68
N ASN A 117 15.88 -1.97 -10.77
CA ASN A 117 15.05 -2.27 -11.94
C ASN A 117 13.84 -3.19 -11.63
N TRP A 118 13.87 -3.97 -10.54
CA TRP A 118 12.71 -4.74 -10.08
C TRP A 118 11.77 -3.89 -9.23
N VAL A 119 12.32 -3.01 -8.40
CA VAL A 119 11.56 -2.09 -7.57
C VAL A 119 10.75 -1.10 -8.42
N GLU A 120 11.31 -0.64 -9.53
CA GLU A 120 10.62 0.21 -10.51
C GLU A 120 9.36 -0.44 -11.09
N ARG A 121 9.26 -1.78 -11.08
CA ARG A 121 8.09 -2.53 -11.56
C ARG A 121 7.02 -2.73 -10.49
N GLY A 122 7.30 -2.32 -9.25
CA GLY A 122 6.41 -2.49 -8.12
C GLY A 122 7.16 -2.95 -6.87
N GLN A 123 6.86 -2.30 -5.75
CA GLN A 123 7.41 -2.58 -4.42
C GLN A 123 6.30 -2.38 -3.39
N ILE A 124 6.44 -3.06 -2.24
CA ILE A 124 5.57 -2.84 -1.09
C ILE A 124 5.65 -1.36 -0.65
N PRO A 125 4.52 -0.67 -0.50
CA PRO A 125 4.53 0.72 -0.07
C PRO A 125 5.12 0.88 1.35
N GLY A 126 6.08 1.78 1.48
CA GLY A 126 6.73 2.10 2.77
C GLY A 126 8.11 1.45 2.90
N ALA A 127 8.36 0.41 2.11
CA ALA A 127 9.67 -0.21 2.02
C ALA A 127 10.71 0.72 1.37
N ILE A 128 11.96 0.62 1.82
CA ILE A 128 13.12 1.24 1.18
C ILE A 128 13.83 0.22 0.29
N ASN A 129 14.38 0.64 -0.85
CA ASN A 129 15.19 -0.26 -1.66
C ASN A 129 16.66 -0.22 -1.22
N LEU A 130 17.15 -1.32 -0.66
CA LEU A 130 18.56 -1.52 -0.35
C LEU A 130 19.00 -2.86 -0.94
N PRO A 131 19.53 -2.86 -2.18
CA PRO A 131 19.85 -4.09 -2.90
C PRO A 131 20.80 -5.01 -2.12
N TRP A 132 20.60 -6.32 -2.23
CA TRP A 132 21.41 -7.33 -1.53
C TRP A 132 22.92 -7.20 -1.79
N THR A 133 23.31 -6.63 -2.93
CA THR A 133 24.71 -6.34 -3.27
C THR A 133 25.35 -5.30 -2.36
N LYS A 134 24.56 -4.45 -1.68
CA LYS A 134 25.00 -3.47 -0.68
C LYS A 134 24.87 -3.98 0.76
N LEU A 135 24.11 -5.05 0.98
CA LEU A 135 23.91 -5.68 2.30
C LEU A 135 24.95 -6.76 2.59
N ASN A 136 25.48 -7.41 1.55
CA ASN A 136 26.42 -8.51 1.70
C ASN A 136 27.83 -8.00 2.00
N THR A 137 28.25 -8.16 3.26
CA THR A 137 29.59 -7.77 3.75
C THR A 137 30.74 -8.59 3.15
N ALA A 138 30.46 -9.77 2.57
CA ALA A 138 31.48 -10.59 1.89
C ALA A 138 31.78 -10.15 0.44
N LYS A 139 31.09 -9.12 -0.06
CA LYS A 139 31.36 -8.46 -1.34
C LYS A 139 31.70 -6.98 -1.19
N GLY A 140 31.99 -6.52 0.03
CA GLY A 140 32.47 -5.18 0.36
C GLY A 140 33.95 -5.18 0.71
#